data_AF-A0A484BP75-F1
#
_entry.id   AF-A0A484BP75-F1
#
_cell.length_a   1.000
_cell.length_b   1.000
_cell.length_c   1.000
_cell.angle_alpha   90.00
_cell.angle_beta   90.00
_cell.angle_gamma   90.00
#
_symmetry.space_group_name_H-M   'P 1'
#
loop_
_entity.id
_entity.type
_entity.pdbx_description
1 polymer ?
#
loop_
_entity_poly.entity_id
_entity_poly.type
_entity_poly.pdbx_seq_one_letter_code
_entity_poly.pdbx_strand_id
1 'polypeptide(L)'
;MDNSKQFNNLKFSRRLLVMPKNDSTGIIKATDNPVRLARKLISELKLYHLINEVEQARLFNAGGIKLLFKMGSIRQANTIFNSWQGSQANLISQMNVAPSDCSFFSAVCNSSQATED
;
A
#
# COMPACT_ATOMS: atom_id res chain seq x y z
N MET A 1 6.40 -9.10 25.89
CA MET A 1 6.49 -9.61 24.51
C MET A 1 6.99 -8.47 23.65
N ASP A 2 8.21 -8.59 23.17
CA ASP A 2 8.98 -7.51 22.55
C ASP A 2 8.68 -7.49 21.04
N ASN A 3 7.72 -6.65 20.62
CA ASN A 3 7.29 -6.50 19.23
C ASN A 3 8.33 -5.79 18.33
N SER A 4 9.53 -5.51 18.85
CA SER A 4 10.58 -4.75 18.17
C SER A 4 11.35 -5.54 17.11
N LYS A 5 11.26 -6.87 17.07
CA LYS A 5 12.06 -7.72 16.18
C LYS A 5 11.53 -7.90 14.75
N GLN A 6 10.28 -7.48 14.45
CA GLN A 6 9.71 -7.69 13.11
C GLN A 6 10.10 -6.63 12.06
N PHE A 7 10.69 -5.50 12.46
CA PHE A 7 10.96 -4.38 11.53
C PHE A 7 12.42 -4.25 11.06
N ASN A 8 13.35 -5.06 11.60
CA ASN A 8 14.79 -4.92 11.31
C ASN A 8 15.24 -5.53 9.98
N ASN A 9 14.32 -6.02 9.15
CA ASN A 9 14.62 -6.57 7.82
C ASN A 9 13.83 -5.86 6.71
N LEU A 10 13.50 -4.57 6.90
CA LEU A 10 12.89 -3.72 5.88
C LEU A 10 13.90 -3.45 4.76
N LYS A 11 14.05 -4.41 3.83
CA LYS A 11 14.53 -4.08 2.49
C LYS A 11 13.56 -3.08 1.89
N PHE A 12 14.04 -1.88 1.64
CA PHE A 12 13.21 -0.80 1.14
C PHE A 12 12.81 -1.09 -0.31
N SER A 13 11.51 -1.30 -0.51
CA SER A 13 10.90 -1.58 -1.80
C SER A 13 10.37 -0.30 -2.46
N ARG A 14 10.25 -0.30 -3.79
CA ARG A 14 9.45 0.69 -4.51
C ARG A 14 7.95 0.58 -4.27
N ARG A 15 7.52 -0.49 -3.61
CA ARG A 15 6.11 -0.84 -3.42
C ARG A 15 5.68 -0.65 -1.98
N LEU A 16 4.46 -0.14 -1.82
CA LEU A 16 3.82 0.09 -0.54
C LEU A 16 2.50 -0.67 -0.49
N LEU A 17 2.35 -1.47 0.56
CA LEU A 17 1.09 -2.13 0.90
C LEU A 17 0.35 -1.28 1.92
N VAL A 18 -0.90 -0.94 1.60
CA VAL A 18 -1.83 -0.22 2.46
C VAL A 18 -2.97 -1.16 2.84
N MET A 19 -3.24 -1.22 4.14
CA MET A 19 -4.25 -2.08 4.73
C MET A 19 -5.11 -1.26 5.69
N PRO A 20 -6.44 -1.47 5.74
CA PRO A 20 -7.24 -0.88 6.79
C PRO A 20 -6.77 -1.39 8.17
N LYS A 21 -6.86 -0.56 9.20
CA LYS A 21 -6.56 -0.99 10.59
C LYS A 21 -7.62 -1.94 11.14
N ASN A 22 -8.83 -1.86 10.61
CA ASN A 22 -9.93 -2.73 10.94
C ASN A 22 -10.64 -3.12 9.64
N ASP A 23 -10.61 -4.41 9.31
CA ASP A 23 -11.12 -4.96 8.04
C ASP A 23 -12.62 -4.72 7.83
N SER A 24 -13.38 -4.45 8.91
CA SER A 24 -14.82 -4.18 8.85
C SER A 24 -15.19 -2.71 8.56
N THR A 25 -14.19 -1.82 8.43
CA THR A 25 -14.44 -0.37 8.20
C THR A 25 -14.83 -0.02 6.76
N GLY A 26 -14.55 -0.90 5.79
CA GLY A 26 -14.93 -0.68 4.39
C GLY A 26 -14.29 0.55 3.72
N ILE A 27 -13.16 1.04 4.26
CA ILE A 27 -12.52 2.29 3.82
C ILE A 27 -11.94 2.15 2.41
N ILE A 28 -11.37 0.98 2.10
CA ILE A 28 -10.94 0.63 0.74
C ILE A 28 -12.05 -0.21 0.12
N LYS A 29 -12.67 0.31 -0.94
CA LYS A 29 -13.76 -0.38 -1.63
C LYS A 29 -13.21 -1.12 -2.84
N ALA A 30 -13.73 -2.31 -3.12
CA ALA A 30 -13.34 -3.09 -4.30
C ALA A 30 -13.63 -2.35 -5.63
N THR A 31 -14.55 -1.39 -5.61
CA THR A 31 -14.92 -0.55 -6.75
C THR A 31 -14.03 0.69 -6.91
N ASP A 32 -13.12 0.97 -5.98
CA ASP A 32 -12.22 2.11 -6.08
C ASP A 32 -11.22 1.89 -7.23
N ASN A 33 -10.95 2.94 -8.00
CA ASN A 33 -9.84 2.91 -8.94
C ASN A 33 -8.51 2.95 -8.15
N PRO A 34 -7.65 1.92 -8.23
CA PRO A 34 -6.51 1.77 -7.35
C PRO A 34 -5.49 2.91 -7.49
N VAL A 35 -5.26 3.39 -8.72
CA VAL A 35 -4.31 4.49 -8.98
C VAL A 35 -4.86 5.80 -8.42
N ARG A 36 -6.15 6.10 -8.63
CA ARG A 36 -6.80 7.28 -8.04
C ARG A 36 -6.77 7.23 -6.51
N LEU A 37 -7.00 6.06 -5.92
CA LEU A 37 -6.95 5.90 -4.47
C LEU A 37 -5.53 6.13 -3.93
N ALA A 38 -4.50 5.54 -4.53
CA ALA A 38 -3.10 5.77 -4.17
C ALA A 38 -2.74 7.27 -4.22
N ARG A 39 -3.14 7.95 -5.30
CA ARG A 39 -2.94 9.40 -5.47
C ARG A 39 -3.66 10.23 -4.40
N LYS A 40 -4.88 9.85 -4.03
CA LYS A 40 -5.63 10.49 -2.95
C LYS A 40 -4.91 10.36 -1.62
N LEU A 41 -4.39 9.17 -1.30
CA LEU A 41 -3.63 8.92 -0.06
C LEU A 41 -2.32 9.73 -0.04
N ILE A 42 -1.61 9.84 -1.16
CA ILE A 42 -0.42 10.69 -1.28
C ILE A 42 -0.77 12.17 -1.09
N SER A 43 -1.94 12.60 -1.57
CA SER A 43 -2.45 13.97 -1.38
C SER A 43 -2.77 14.27 0.08
N GLU A 44 -3.35 13.31 0.82
CA GLU A 44 -3.61 13.43 2.26
C GLU A 44 -2.30 13.55 3.07
N LEU A 45 -1.20 12.97 2.59
CA LEU A 45 0.15 13.18 3.13
C LEU A 45 0.77 14.53 2.74
N LYS A 46 0.08 15.34 1.94
CA LYS A 46 0.58 16.61 1.36
C LYS A 46 1.85 16.42 0.50
N LEU A 47 2.06 15.22 -0.03
CA LEU A 47 3.19 14.88 -0.90
C LEU A 47 2.83 15.11 -2.38
N TYR A 48 2.34 16.30 -2.72
CA TYR A 48 1.76 16.59 -4.04
C TYR A 48 2.73 16.32 -5.21
N HIS A 49 4.02 16.54 -4.98
CA HIS A 49 5.08 16.29 -5.96
C HIS A 49 5.26 14.80 -6.31
N LEU A 50 4.66 13.87 -5.55
CA LEU A 50 4.74 12.42 -5.78
C LEU A 50 3.47 11.82 -6.38
N ILE A 51 2.40 12.60 -6.58
CA ILE A 51 1.12 12.09 -7.06
C ILE A 51 1.23 11.41 -8.43
N ASN A 52 1.97 12.02 -9.35
CA ASN A 52 2.14 11.51 -10.71
C ASN A 52 3.20 10.41 -10.80
N GLU A 53 3.94 10.15 -9.72
CA GLU A 53 5.01 9.16 -9.63
C GLU A 53 4.49 7.74 -9.30
N VAL A 54 3.17 7.59 -9.12
CA VAL A 54 2.52 6.28 -8.99
C VAL A 54 2.52 5.60 -10.36
N GLU A 55 3.39 4.60 -10.55
CA GLU A 55 3.48 3.84 -11.79
C GLU A 55 2.32 2.85 -11.93
N GLN A 56 2.01 2.14 -10.84
CA GLN A 56 1.03 1.06 -10.83
C GLN A 56 0.34 0.98 -9.47
N ALA A 57 -0.91 0.55 -9.47
CA ALA A 57 -1.65 0.24 -8.26
C ALA A 57 -2.68 -0.86 -8.51
N ARG A 58 -2.91 -1.73 -7.53
CA ARG A 58 -3.88 -2.83 -7.60
C ARG A 58 -4.59 -3.01 -6.26
N LEU A 59 -5.88 -3.31 -6.33
CA LEU A 59 -6.65 -3.81 -5.19
C LEU A 59 -6.65 -5.34 -5.21
N PHE A 60 -6.61 -5.96 -4.03
CA PHE A 60 -6.78 -7.39 -3.89
C PHE A 60 -7.45 -7.71 -2.55
N ASN A 61 -8.14 -8.85 -2.50
CA ASN A 61 -8.81 -9.32 -1.31
C ASN A 61 -7.99 -10.43 -0.65
N ALA A 62 -7.52 -10.21 0.57
CA ALA A 62 -6.79 -11.21 1.36
C ALA A 62 -7.21 -11.09 2.83
N GLY A 63 -8.46 -11.48 3.11
CA GLY A 63 -9.12 -11.25 4.40
C GLY A 63 -9.63 -9.82 4.59
N GLY A 64 -9.79 -9.07 3.50
CA GLY A 64 -10.07 -7.63 3.47
C GLY A 64 -9.48 -6.99 2.22
N ILE A 65 -10.10 -5.91 1.72
CA ILE A 65 -9.60 -5.20 0.54
C ILE A 65 -8.37 -4.39 0.91
N LYS A 66 -7.27 -4.66 0.21
CA LYS A 66 -5.97 -4.01 0.40
C LYS A 66 -5.54 -3.31 -0.87
N LEU A 67 -4.75 -2.26 -0.73
CA LEU A 67 -4.17 -1.52 -1.85
C LEU A 67 -2.66 -1.75 -1.88
N LEU A 68 -2.15 -2.22 -3.01
CA LEU A 68 -0.71 -2.24 -3.30
C LEU A 68 -0.42 -1.24 -4.40
N PHE A 69 0.53 -0.34 -4.20
CA PHE A 69 0.98 0.57 -5.25
C PHE A 69 2.50 0.66 -5.32
N LYS A 70 2.99 1.06 -6.49
CA LYS A 70 4.41 1.13 -6.84
C LYS A 70 4.75 2.55 -7.27
N MET A 71 5.85 3.06 -6.72
CA MET A 71 6.45 4.34 -7.10
C MET A 71 7.58 4.16 -8.10
N GLY A 72 7.95 5.23 -8.80
CA GLY A 72 9.09 5.24 -9.72
C GLY A 72 10.41 4.80 -9.08
N SER A 73 10.65 5.20 -7.83
CA SER A 73 11.89 4.89 -7.09
C SER A 73 11.67 4.48 -5.63
N ILE A 74 12.68 3.81 -5.06
CA ILE A 74 12.68 3.39 -3.64
C ILE A 74 12.65 4.62 -2.74
N ARG A 75 13.37 5.68 -3.13
CA ARG A 75 13.40 6.95 -2.41
C ARG A 75 12.00 7.55 -2.27
N GLN A 76 11.21 7.57 -3.35
CA GLN A 76 9.84 8.09 -3.32
C GLN A 76 8.93 7.25 -2.41
N ALA A 77 9.01 5.92 -2.49
CA ALA A 77 8.25 5.02 -1.62
C ALA A 77 8.61 5.23 -0.13
N ASN A 78 9.90 5.40 0.17
CA ASN A 78 10.37 5.69 1.52
C ASN A 78 9.87 7.03 2.04
N THR A 79 9.87 8.07 1.20
CA THR A 79 9.30 9.38 1.55
C THR A 79 7.84 9.23 1.97
N ILE A 80 7.03 8.50 1.19
CA ILE A 80 5.63 8.25 1.50
C ILE A 80 5.50 7.47 2.82
N PHE A 81 6.26 6.38 2.99
CA PHE A 81 6.22 5.57 4.21
C PHE A 81 6.54 6.40 5.47
N ASN A 82 7.61 7.19 5.43
CA ASN A 82 8.03 8.02 6.56
C ASN A 82 7.01 9.13 6.88
N SER A 83 6.49 9.80 5.85
CA SER A 83 5.41 10.80 6.05
C SER A 83 4.15 10.17 6.63
N TRP A 84 3.86 8.91 6.32
CA TRP A 84 2.72 8.18 6.87
C TRP A 84 2.85 7.95 8.38
N GLN A 85 4.05 7.56 8.86
CA GLN A 85 4.30 7.35 10.29
C GLN A 85 4.11 8.62 11.12
N GLY A 86 4.33 9.80 10.52
CA GLY A 86 4.17 11.10 11.18
C GLY A 86 2.81 11.77 10.95
N SER A 87 1.91 11.20 10.14
CA SER A 87 0.66 11.85 9.75
C SER A 87 -0.53 11.43 10.61
N GLN A 88 -1.39 12.40 10.95
CA GLN A 88 -2.68 12.18 11.62
C GLN A 88 -3.88 12.45 10.70
N ALA A 89 -3.66 12.54 9.38
CA ALA A 89 -4.74 12.79 8.43
C ALA A 89 -5.84 11.72 8.53
N ASN A 90 -7.10 12.14 8.38
CA ASN A 90 -8.27 11.34 8.78
C ASN A 90 -8.37 9.99 8.06
N LEU A 91 -8.04 9.93 6.77
CA LEU A 91 -8.09 8.68 6.00
C LEU A 91 -6.90 7.76 6.31
N ILE A 92 -5.74 8.37 6.54
CA ILE A 92 -4.44 7.70 6.76
C ILE A 92 -4.36 7.12 8.16
N SER A 93 -4.91 7.79 9.16
CA SER A 93 -4.93 7.35 10.55
C SER A 93 -5.73 6.04 10.74
N GLN A 94 -6.61 5.72 9.80
CA GLN A 94 -7.40 4.49 9.77
C GLN A 94 -6.73 3.35 9.00
N MET A 95 -5.53 3.57 8.45
CA MET A 95 -4.79 2.59 7.64
C MET A 95 -3.38 2.35 8.20
N ASN A 96 -2.86 1.16 7.94
CA ASN A 96 -1.46 0.81 8.11
C ASN A 96 -0.77 0.78 6.75
N VAL A 97 0.50 1.16 6.72
CA VAL A 97 1.35 1.05 5.53
C VAL A 97 2.59 0.22 5.86
N ALA A 98 3.03 -0.60 4.92
CA ALA A 98 4.28 -1.37 5.02
C ALA A 98 5.02 -1.37 3.68
N PRO A 99 6.36 -1.27 3.68
CA PRO A 99 7.18 -1.57 2.51
C PRO A 99 6.97 -3.03 2.12
N SER A 100 6.82 -3.29 0.82
CA SER A 100 6.51 -4.62 0.33
C SER A 100 7.50 -5.06 -0.75
N ASP A 101 8.44 -5.92 -0.38
CA ASP A 101 9.35 -6.62 -1.31
C ASP A 101 8.66 -7.78 -2.05
N CYS A 102 7.44 -8.10 -1.63
CA CYS A 102 6.73 -9.33 -1.89
C CYS A 102 6.81 -9.85 -3.34
N SER A 103 7.52 -10.97 -3.47
CA SER A 103 7.30 -12.09 -4.39
C SER A 103 5.82 -12.54 -4.51
N PHE A 104 4.95 -12.05 -3.62
CA PHE A 104 3.49 -12.22 -3.64
C PHE A 104 2.80 -11.62 -4.87
N PHE A 105 3.39 -10.62 -5.55
CA PHE A 105 2.83 -10.14 -6.83
C PHE A 105 2.84 -11.25 -7.87
N SER A 106 3.92 -12.02 -7.98
CA SER A 106 4.00 -13.20 -8.84
C SER A 106 3.05 -14.32 -8.41
N ALA A 107 2.87 -14.56 -7.10
CA ALA A 107 1.93 -15.58 -6.61
C ALA A 107 0.46 -15.18 -6.85
N VAL A 108 0.09 -13.90 -6.64
CA VAL A 108 -1.27 -13.37 -6.86
C VAL A 108 -1.56 -13.11 -8.35
N CYS A 109 -0.55 -12.79 -9.16
CA CYS A 109 -0.68 -12.74 -10.62
C CYS A 109 -0.79 -14.14 -11.23
N ASN A 110 -0.01 -15.12 -10.77
CA ASN A 110 -0.08 -16.49 -11.29
C ASN A 110 -1.34 -17.23 -10.84
N SER A 111 -1.84 -16.98 -9.62
CA SER A 111 -3.11 -17.57 -9.16
C SER A 111 -4.35 -16.93 -9.81
N SER A 112 -4.22 -15.78 -10.49
CA SER A 112 -5.30 -15.25 -11.35
C SER A 112 -5.33 -15.92 -12.74
N GLN A 113 -4.32 -16.71 -13.09
CA GLN A 113 -4.23 -17.43 -14.37
C GLN A 113 -4.48 -18.95 -14.24
N ALA A 114 -4.63 -19.47 -13.02
CA ALA A 114 -4.74 -20.92 -12.76
C ALA A 114 -6.17 -21.41 -12.49
N THR A 115 -7.20 -20.62 -12.86
CA THR A 115 -8.61 -21.03 -12.81
C THR A 115 -9.25 -20.87 -14.18
N GLU A 116 -8.72 -21.59 -15.16
CA GLU A 116 -9.44 -22.06 -16.35
C GLU A 116 -8.87 -23.44 -16.66
N ASP A 117 -9.48 -24.48 -16.07
CA ASP A 117 -9.51 -25.86 -16.56
C ASP A 117 -10.74 -26.56 -15.95
#